data_AF-A0A7Y4SHH9-F1
#
_entry.id   AF-A0A7Y4SHH9-F1
#
_cell.length_a   1.000
_cell.length_b   1.000
_cell.length_c   1.000
_cell.angle_alpha   90.00
_cell.angle_beta   90.00
_cell.angle_gamma   90.00
#
_symmetry.space_group_name_H-M   'P 1'
#
loop_
_entity.id
_entity.type
_entity.pdbx_description
1 polymer ?
#
loop_
_entity_poly.entity_id
_entity_poly.type
_entity_poly.pdbx_seq_one_letter_code
_entity_poly.pdbx_strand_id
1 'polypeptide(L)' 'MTCQRCDGLMVREQYDDLELGSAGYEISGWRCLNCGSIVDSVIAAHHPTTRKSEPDRLLKLRLNELVMAG' A
#
# COMPACT_ATOMS: atom_id res chain seq x y z
N MET A 1 -2.17 8.85 10.12
CA MET A 1 -2.30 7.72 9.16
C MET A 1 -1.07 6.83 9.28
N THR A 2 -1.20 5.52 9.12
CA THR A 2 -0.11 4.55 9.34
C THR A 2 0.19 3.77 8.06
N CYS A 3 1.47 3.56 7.76
CA CYS A 3 1.91 2.89 6.54
C CYS A 3 1.57 1.39 6.57
N GLN A 4 0.84 0.90 5.56
CA GLN A 4 0.45 -0.51 5.46
C GLN A 4 1.63 -1.48 5.20
N ARG A 5 2.83 -0.98 4.91
CA ARG A 5 4.03 -1.81 4.65
C ARG A 5 4.92 -2.02 5.87
N CYS A 6 5.00 -1.04 6.76
CA CYS A 6 5.99 -1.04 7.85
C CYS A 6 5.47 -0.42 9.15
N ASP A 7 4.18 -0.15 9.25
CA ASP A 7 3.52 0.53 10.37
C ASP A 7 4.13 1.91 10.74
N GLY A 8 4.84 2.52 9.79
CA GLY A 8 5.52 3.80 9.98
C GLY A 8 4.59 5.00 9.84
N LEU A 9 5.12 6.17 10.25
CA LEU A 9 4.41 7.45 10.13
C LEU A 9 4.20 7.83 8.65
N MET A 10 2.97 8.17 8.30
CA MET A 10 2.60 8.74 7.01
C MET A 10 2.31 10.23 7.16
N VAL A 11 2.90 11.03 6.28
CA VAL A 11 2.68 12.47 6.19
C VAL A 11 2.06 12.82 4.84
N ARG A 12 1.26 13.89 4.81
CA ARG A 12 0.65 14.39 3.58
C ARG A 12 1.68 15.24 2.84
N GLU A 13 1.87 14.95 1.57
CA GLU A 13 2.73 15.69 0.65
C GLU A 13 1.91 16.16 -0.56
N GLN A 14 2.27 17.32 -1.09
CA GLN A 14 1.77 17.81 -2.37
C GLN A 14 2.77 17.43 -3.46
N TYR A 15 2.24 16.97 -4.60
CA TYR A 15 3.01 16.60 -5.77
C TYR A 15 2.61 17.48 -6.95
N ASP A 16 3.61 17.91 -7.71
CA ASP A 16 3.41 18.67 -8.94
C ASP A 16 3.02 17.71 -10.07
N ASP A 17 1.89 17.97 -10.73
CA ASP A 17 1.53 17.28 -11.96
C ASP A 17 2.23 17.96 -13.14
N LEU A 18 3.33 17.35 -13.61
CA LEU A 18 4.09 17.86 -14.77
C LEU A 18 3.40 17.58 -16.11
N GLU A 19 2.37 16.72 -16.17
CA GLU A 19 1.80 16.24 -17.44
C GLU A 19 0.59 17.04 -17.94
N LEU A 20 -0.11 17.80 -17.08
CA LEU A 20 -1.24 18.63 -17.51
C LEU A 20 -0.94 20.12 -17.43
N GLY A 21 -0.44 20.65 -18.56
CA GLY A 21 -0.58 22.07 -18.87
C GLY A 21 -2.04 22.52 -18.67
N SER A 22 -2.24 23.47 -17.77
CA SER A 22 -3.52 24.11 -17.43
C SER A 22 -4.60 23.20 -16.82
N ALA A 23 -4.58 23.05 -15.49
CA ALA A 23 -5.70 23.40 -14.60
C ALA A 23 -5.50 22.78 -13.20
N GLY A 24 -4.61 23.35 -12.38
CA GLY A 24 -4.81 23.48 -10.93
C GLY A 24 -5.15 22.25 -10.07
N TYR A 25 -4.82 21.02 -10.47
CA TYR A 25 -4.99 19.86 -9.61
C TYR A 25 -3.72 19.63 -8.80
N GLU A 26 -3.62 20.25 -7.61
CA GLU A 26 -2.66 19.80 -6.61
C GLU A 26 -2.97 18.35 -6.26
N ILE A 27 -2.12 17.42 -6.71
CA ILE A 27 -2.25 16.02 -6.35
C ILE A 27 -1.64 15.87 -4.95
N SER A 28 -2.49 15.57 -3.97
CA SER A 28 -2.03 15.31 -2.61
C SER A 28 -2.01 13.81 -2.33
N GLY A 29 -0.88 13.34 -1.82
CA GLY A 29 -0.67 11.94 -1.46
C GLY A 29 -0.10 11.80 -0.05
N TRP A 30 -0.01 10.56 0.42
CA TRP A 30 0.60 10.22 1.70
C TRP A 30 1.93 9.52 1.47
N ARG A 31 3.00 10.05 2.05
CA ARG A 31 4.32 9.42 2.03
C ARG A 31 4.70 8.89 3.40
N CYS A 32 5.20 7.65 3.45
CA CYS A 32 5.80 7.09 4.64
C CYS A 32 7.23 7.62 4.81
N LEU A 33 7.53 8.20 5.97
CA LEU A 33 8.88 8.67 6.27
C LEU A 33 9.89 7.53 6.53
N ASN A 34 9.39 6.34 6.89
CA ASN A 34 10.26 5.21 7.24
C ASN A 34 10.65 4.37 6.02
N CYS A 35 9.70 4.04 5.14
CA CYS A 35 9.93 3.13 4.00
C CYS A 35 9.72 3.78 2.63
N GLY A 36 9.28 5.04 2.57
CA GLY A 36 9.04 5.75 1.32
C GLY A 36 7.81 5.30 0.54
N SER A 37 6.93 4.45 1.10
CA SER A 37 5.67 4.11 0.43
C SER A 37 4.81 5.35 0.20
N ILE A 38 4.29 5.50 -1.01
CA ILE A 38 3.38 6.59 -1.39
C ILE A 38 1.99 6.02 -1.67
N VAL A 39 0.96 6.70 -1.19
CA VAL A 39 -0.45 6.37 -1.44
C VAL A 39 -1.23 7.65 -1.71
N ASP A 40 -1.73 7.80 -2.93
CA ASP A 40 -2.73 8.80 -3.30
C ASP A 40 -4.07 8.12 -3.68
N SER A 41 -5.06 8.89 -4.14
CA SER A 41 -6.36 8.36 -4.55
C SER A 41 -6.27 7.41 -5.76
N VAL A 42 -5.36 7.65 -6.70
CA VAL A 42 -5.15 6.82 -7.90
C VAL A 42 -4.41 5.55 -7.52
N ILE A 43 -3.32 5.64 -6.75
CA ILE A 43 -2.58 4.50 -6.22
C ILE A 43 -3.50 3.63 -5.38
N ALA A 44 -4.32 4.21 -4.50
CA ALA A 44 -5.27 3.45 -3.68
C ALA A 44 -6.32 2.73 -4.54
N ALA A 45 -6.84 3.37 -5.59
CA ALA A 45 -7.82 2.76 -6.50
C ALA A 45 -7.24 1.58 -7.30
N HIS A 46 -5.95 1.65 -7.65
CA HIS A 46 -5.28 0.61 -8.46
C HIS A 46 -4.47 -0.37 -7.61
N HIS A 47 -4.34 -0.15 -6.30
CA HIS A 47 -3.68 -1.09 -5.42
C HIS A 47 -4.60 -2.31 -5.24
N PRO A 48 -4.18 -3.52 -5.66
CA PRO A 48 -4.96 -4.71 -5.42
C PRO A 48 -5.06 -4.90 -3.91
N THR A 49 -6.24 -4.70 -3.35
CA THR A 49 -6.53 -4.83 -1.90
C THR A 49 -6.21 -6.21 -1.34
N THR A 50 -5.86 -7.18 -2.20
CA THR A 50 -5.53 -8.55 -1.84
C THR A 50 -4.49 -9.17 -2.79
N ARG A 51 -3.27 -8.62 -2.87
CA ARG A 51 -2.15 -9.55 -3.10
C ARG A 51 -1.95 -10.31 -1.79
N LYS A 52 -2.65 -11.45 -1.66
CA LYS A 52 -2.22 -12.52 -0.73
C LYS A 52 -0.76 -12.73 -1.05
N SER A 53 0.10 -12.23 -0.19
CA SER A 53 1.53 -12.40 -0.37
C SER A 53 1.79 -13.91 -0.38
N GLU A 54 2.76 -14.38 -1.15
CA GLU A 54 3.20 -15.78 -1.12
C GLU A 54 3.36 -16.36 0.32
N PRO A 55 3.80 -15.56 1.32
CA PRO A 55 3.72 -15.91 2.74
C PRO A 55 2.35 -16.36 3.22
N ASP A 56 1.25 -15.70 2.84
CA ASP A 56 -0.11 -16.03 3.30
C ASP A 56 -0.59 -17.37 2.76
N ARG A 57 -0.12 -17.77 1.57
CA ARG A 57 -0.44 -19.08 0.98
C ARG A 57 0.33 -20.19 1.68
N LEU A 58 1.62 -19.97 1.93
CA LEU A 58 2.47 -20.93 2.65
C LEU A 58 1.97 -21.12 4.09
N LEU A 59 1.62 -20.04 4.79
CA LEU A 59 1.09 -20.12 6.15
C LEU A 59 -0.24 -20.91 6.20
N LYS A 60 -1.14 -20.70 5.23
CA LYS A 60 -2.38 -21.46 5.12
C LYS A 60 -2.15 -22.94 4.81
N LEU A 61 -1.21 -23.26 3.93
CA LEU A 61 -0.86 -24.66 3.65
C LEU A 61 -0.32 -25.36 4.90
N ARG A 62 0.57 -24.70 5.66
CA ARG A 62 1.11 -25.22 6.91
C ARG A 62 0.04 -25.41 7.99
N LEU A 63 -0.88 -24.47 8.11
CA LEU A 63 -1.99 -24.60 9.05
C LEU A 63 -2.88 -25.79 8.68
N ASN A 64 -3.18 -25.98 7.40
CA ASN A 64 -3.96 -27.12 6.93
C ASN A 64 -3.26 -28.46 7.17
N GLU A 65 -1.93 -28.56 6.98
CA GLU A 65 -1.17 -29.78 7.31
C GLU A 65 -1.30 -30.17 8.79
N LEU A 66 -1.22 -29.20 9.70
CA LEU A 66 -1.34 -29.46 11.14
C LEU A 66 -2.73 -29.94 11.55
N VAL A 67 -3.79 -29.40 10.91
CA VAL A 67 -5.18 -29.80 11.20
C VAL A 67 -5.49 -31.22 10.73
N MET A 68 -4.88 -31.67 9.62
CA MET A 68 -5.11 -33.02 9.07
C MET A 68 -4.26 -34.10 9.74
N ALA A 69 -3.30 -33.71 10.59
CA ALA A 69 -2.39 -34.60 11.30
C ALA A 69 -2.83 -34.91 12.75
N GLY A 70 -3.95 -34.35 13.22
CA GLY A 70 -4.59 -34.63 14.52
C GLY A 70 -5.88 -35.41 14.35
#